data_AF-A0AB39ZC94-F1
#
_entry.id   AF-A0AB39ZC94-F1
#
_cell.length_a   1.000
_cell.length_b   1.000
_cell.length_c   1.000
_cell.angle_alpha   90.00
_cell.angle_beta   90.00
_cell.angle_gamma   90.00
#
_symmetry.space_group_name_H-M   'P 1'
#
loop_
_entity.id
_entity.type
_entity.pdbx_description
1 polymer ?
#
loop_
_entity_poly.entity_id
_entity_poly.type
_entity_poly.pdbx_seq_one_letter_code
_entity_poly.pdbx_strand_id
1 'polypeptide(L)'
;MSFNIMQKLTMTCLKADQPLMTTVRNASKKTGGSTRNKKGHARPKHRGWRVQDGHHVSEGTILATQLTTRFHPGLNVGFGRNGTLFAMEHGKVYVTCEPIDPNWDHSWIQRNYAGRQDQTIYKKFFNVIPENQHQRFKLVEEI
;
A
#
# COMPACT_ATOMS: atom_id res chain seq x y z
N MET A 1 -27.60 35.37 -108.69
CA MET A 1 -28.31 35.60 -107.41
C MET A 1 -28.89 34.25 -107.02
N SER A 2 -28.46 33.56 -105.96
CA SER A 2 -28.52 33.91 -104.53
C SER A 2 -27.45 33.10 -103.78
N PHE A 3 -26.49 33.71 -103.07
CA PHE A 3 -26.45 33.89 -101.59
C PHE A 3 -26.83 32.63 -100.78
N ASN A 4 -25.82 31.91 -100.25
CA ASN A 4 -25.37 31.90 -98.83
C ASN A 4 -26.37 31.16 -97.89
N ILE A 5 -26.00 30.29 -96.94
CA ILE A 5 -25.05 30.51 -95.83
C ILE A 5 -25.00 29.26 -94.89
N MET A 6 -23.89 29.14 -94.16
CA MET A 6 -23.71 28.61 -92.78
C MET A 6 -23.45 27.13 -92.43
N GLN A 7 -22.38 27.05 -91.63
CA GLN A 7 -21.64 26.02 -90.91
C GLN A 7 -22.37 25.48 -89.66
N LYS A 8 -21.98 24.28 -89.19
CA LYS A 8 -21.86 23.90 -87.76
C LYS A 8 -20.72 22.87 -87.61
N LEU A 9 -19.51 23.24 -87.15
CA LEU A 9 -19.01 23.28 -85.77
C LEU A 9 -19.03 21.92 -85.02
N THR A 10 -17.87 21.28 -84.99
CA THR A 10 -17.49 20.12 -84.15
C THR A 10 -17.09 20.58 -82.74
N MET A 11 -17.52 19.81 -81.74
CA MET A 11 -17.21 19.99 -80.32
C MET A 11 -15.75 19.70 -79.98
N THR A 12 -15.04 20.65 -79.37
CA THR A 12 -13.90 20.34 -78.48
C THR A 12 -13.74 21.34 -77.34
N CYS A 13 -13.38 20.78 -76.18
CA CYS A 13 -12.51 21.30 -75.12
C CYS A 13 -13.06 22.25 -74.02
N LEU A 14 -13.45 21.61 -72.91
CA LEU A 14 -13.00 21.76 -71.50
C LEU A 14 -12.54 23.12 -70.92
N LYS A 15 -12.96 23.30 -69.65
CA LYS A 15 -12.46 24.15 -68.52
C LYS A 15 -13.23 25.48 -68.34
N ALA A 16 -13.61 25.91 -67.14
CA ALA A 16 -13.40 25.42 -65.77
C ALA A 16 -14.51 25.98 -64.86
N ASP A 17 -15.13 25.13 -64.03
CA ASP A 17 -15.89 25.57 -62.85
C ASP A 17 -14.98 25.52 -61.63
N GLN A 18 -14.88 26.65 -60.93
CA GLN A 18 -14.36 26.79 -59.57
C GLN A 18 -15.51 26.42 -58.60
N PRO A 19 -15.24 25.82 -57.42
CA PRO A 19 -14.61 26.58 -56.35
C PRO A 19 -13.48 25.82 -55.66
N LEU A 20 -12.47 26.59 -55.25
CA LEU A 20 -11.48 26.21 -54.26
C LEU A 20 -12.20 25.59 -53.05
N MET A 21 -12.00 24.29 -52.85
CA MET A 21 -12.31 23.63 -51.59
C MET A 21 -11.37 24.19 -50.53
N THR A 22 -11.69 25.34 -49.95
CA THR A 22 -11.09 25.77 -48.68
C THR A 22 -11.59 24.82 -47.61
N THR A 23 -10.91 23.68 -47.48
CA THR A 23 -11.03 22.83 -46.29
C THR A 23 -10.48 23.62 -45.10
N VAL A 24 -11.34 24.41 -44.47
CA VAL A 24 -11.09 25.02 -43.17
C VAL A 24 -10.97 23.87 -42.17
N ARG A 25 -9.73 23.51 -41.81
CA ARG A 25 -9.49 22.62 -40.68
C ARG A 25 -9.75 23.41 -39.41
N ASN A 26 -10.95 23.27 -38.85
CA ASN A 26 -11.19 23.67 -37.48
C ASN A 26 -10.27 22.84 -36.57
N ALA A 27 -9.36 23.50 -35.87
CA ALA A 27 -8.62 22.87 -34.79
C ALA A 27 -9.64 22.34 -33.78
N SER A 28 -9.65 21.03 -33.54
CA SER A 28 -10.52 20.46 -32.51
C SER A 28 -10.15 21.13 -31.19
N LYS A 29 -11.11 21.78 -30.52
CA LYS A 29 -10.88 22.31 -29.18
C LYS A 29 -10.39 21.17 -28.31
N LYS A 30 -9.19 21.34 -27.76
CA LYS A 30 -8.48 20.36 -26.93
C LYS A 30 -9.40 19.99 -25.75
N THR A 31 -10.18 18.93 -25.88
CA THR A 31 -10.98 18.42 -24.77
C THR A 31 -10.06 17.53 -23.96
N GLY A 32 -9.53 18.08 -22.86
CA GLY A 32 -8.83 17.29 -21.87
C GLY A 32 -9.82 16.32 -21.23
N GLY A 33 -9.62 15.01 -21.42
CA GLY A 33 -10.44 14.00 -20.78
C GLY A 33 -10.41 14.15 -19.26
N SER A 34 -11.56 14.00 -18.59
CA SER A 34 -11.60 13.95 -17.14
C SER A 34 -10.92 12.68 -16.63
N THR A 35 -10.24 12.77 -15.49
CA THR A 35 -9.67 11.57 -14.86
C THR A 35 -10.81 10.68 -14.34
N ARG A 36 -11.09 9.59 -15.06
CA ARG A 36 -12.13 8.61 -14.72
C ARG A 36 -11.90 7.96 -13.34
N ASN A 37 -10.65 7.82 -12.94
CA ASN A 37 -10.25 7.27 -11.65
C ASN A 37 -9.54 8.34 -10.82
N LYS A 38 -10.29 9.15 -10.07
CA LYS A 38 -9.69 10.00 -9.03
C LYS A 38 -9.19 9.09 -7.92
N LYS A 39 -7.87 8.89 -7.85
CA LYS A 39 -7.24 8.16 -6.73
C LYS A 39 -7.62 8.86 -5.43
N GLY A 40 -8.44 8.22 -4.61
CA GLY A 40 -8.90 8.80 -3.34
C GLY A 40 -7.71 9.22 -2.48
N HIS A 41 -7.83 10.38 -1.83
CA HIS A 41 -6.84 10.85 -0.87
C HIS A 41 -6.87 9.96 0.38
N ALA A 42 -6.09 8.87 0.36
CA ALA A 42 -5.95 8.00 1.52
C ALA A 42 -5.17 8.72 2.61
N ARG A 43 -5.78 8.91 3.77
CA ARG A 43 -5.10 9.46 4.94
C ARG A 43 -4.02 8.48 5.43
N PRO A 44 -2.85 8.98 5.88
CA PRO A 44 -1.83 8.14 6.47
C PRO A 44 -2.38 7.42 7.72
N LYS A 45 -2.01 6.15 7.88
CA LYS A 45 -2.48 5.30 9.00
C LYS A 45 -1.54 5.31 10.21
N HIS A 46 -0.40 6.01 10.12
CA HIS A 46 0.60 6.13 11.18
C HIS A 46 0.97 4.79 11.83
N ARG A 47 1.18 3.74 11.02
CA ARG A 47 1.63 2.43 11.48
C ARG A 47 3.14 2.45 11.66
N GLY A 48 3.64 1.69 12.63
CA GLY A 48 5.07 1.53 12.85
C GLY A 48 5.41 1.22 14.29
N TRP A 49 6.70 1.34 14.58
CA TRP A 49 7.27 1.19 15.91
C TRP A 49 6.81 2.35 16.81
N ARG A 50 6.34 2.04 18.02
CA ARG A 50 5.94 3.03 19.03
C ARG A 50 6.98 3.18 20.15
N VAL A 51 7.54 2.08 20.64
CA VAL A 51 8.50 2.09 21.76
C VAL A 51 9.79 1.38 21.40
N GLN A 52 10.89 2.12 21.27
CA GLN A 52 12.17 1.58 20.81
C GLN A 52 12.78 0.54 21.78
N ASP A 53 13.84 -0.12 21.31
CA ASP A 53 14.65 -1.04 22.09
C ASP A 53 15.25 -0.35 23.33
N GLY A 54 15.28 -1.03 24.47
CA GLY A 54 15.84 -0.53 25.72
C GLY A 54 14.93 0.39 26.54
N HIS A 55 13.73 0.73 26.05
CA HIS A 55 12.78 1.53 26.82
C HIS A 55 12.04 0.70 27.86
N HIS A 56 11.71 1.33 29.00
CA HIS A 56 10.79 0.77 29.99
C HIS A 56 9.34 0.98 29.55
N VAL A 57 8.52 -0.05 29.69
CA VAL A 57 7.10 -0.08 29.34
C VAL A 57 6.29 -0.61 30.51
N SER A 58 5.09 -0.05 30.69
CA SER A 58 4.04 -0.63 31.52
C SER A 58 3.30 -1.73 30.76
N GLU A 59 2.61 -2.60 31.50
CA GLU A 59 1.67 -3.57 30.92
C GLU A 59 0.62 -2.86 30.04
N GLY A 60 0.22 -3.50 28.94
CA GLY A 60 -0.74 -2.99 27.97
C GLY A 60 -0.18 -1.95 26.99
N THR A 61 1.06 -1.50 27.17
CA THR A 61 1.68 -0.51 26.26
C THR A 61 1.81 -1.06 24.84
N ILE A 62 1.36 -0.29 23.84
CA ILE A 62 1.50 -0.67 22.43
C ILE A 62 2.96 -0.52 22.00
N LEU A 63 3.58 -1.62 21.57
CA LEU A 63 4.98 -1.66 21.14
C LEU A 63 5.13 -1.30 19.66
N ALA A 64 4.30 -1.92 18.81
CA ALA A 64 4.30 -1.67 17.37
C ALA A 64 2.93 -1.93 16.75
N THR A 65 2.55 -1.11 15.78
CA THR A 65 1.35 -1.33 14.96
C THR A 65 1.75 -1.63 13.52
N GLN A 66 1.22 -2.71 12.95
CA GLN A 66 1.58 -3.18 11.62
C GLN A 66 0.36 -3.69 10.85
N LEU A 67 0.53 -4.06 9.58
CA LEU A 67 -0.54 -4.63 8.73
C LEU A 67 -0.16 -6.05 8.27
N THR A 68 1.10 -6.22 7.91
CA THR A 68 1.77 -7.51 7.70
C THR A 68 2.74 -7.73 8.87
N THR A 69 3.09 -8.98 9.15
CA THR A 69 4.00 -9.34 10.26
C THR A 69 5.45 -9.00 9.91
N ARG A 70 5.83 -7.74 10.14
CA ARG A 70 7.22 -7.27 10.10
C ARG A 70 7.95 -7.68 11.38
N PHE A 71 7.27 -7.54 12.51
CA PHE A 71 7.73 -7.88 13.85
C PHE A 71 6.90 -9.03 14.41
N HIS A 72 7.54 -9.89 15.19
CA HIS A 72 6.92 -11.03 15.86
C HIS A 72 6.84 -10.80 17.37
N PRO A 73 5.80 -11.35 18.03
CA PRO A 73 5.75 -11.39 19.48
C PRO A 73 6.79 -12.38 20.00
N GLY A 74 7.59 -11.96 20.97
CA GLY A 74 8.48 -12.82 21.73
C GLY A 74 8.01 -12.94 23.19
N LEU A 75 8.95 -12.93 24.13
CA LEU A 75 8.66 -13.08 25.56
C LEU A 75 7.81 -11.93 26.09
N ASN A 76 6.73 -12.24 26.80
CA ASN A 76 5.83 -11.28 27.46
C ASN A 76 5.23 -10.21 26.51
N VAL A 77 5.02 -10.59 25.24
CA VAL A 77 4.41 -9.72 24.24
C VAL A 77 3.18 -10.39 23.62
N GLY A 78 2.07 -9.69 23.66
CA GLY A 78 0.82 -10.12 23.05
C GLY A 78 0.71 -9.71 21.58
N PHE A 79 -0.07 -10.48 20.81
CA PHE A 79 -0.38 -10.20 19.41
C PHE A 79 -1.89 -9.99 19.22
N GLY A 80 -2.28 -8.77 18.85
CA GLY A 80 -3.67 -8.41 18.60
C GLY A 80 -4.19 -8.90 17.24
N ARG A 81 -5.52 -9.01 17.10
CA ARG A 81 -6.19 -9.43 15.84
C ARG A 81 -5.81 -8.59 14.62
N ASN A 82 -5.49 -7.31 14.83
CA ASN A 82 -5.08 -6.35 13.80
C ASN A 82 -3.56 -6.32 13.55
N GLY A 83 -2.80 -7.23 14.19
CA GLY A 83 -1.36 -7.35 14.09
C GLY A 83 -0.56 -6.45 15.02
N THR A 84 -1.22 -5.74 15.94
CA THR A 84 -0.56 -4.88 16.93
C THR A 84 0.15 -5.72 17.99
N LEU A 85 1.37 -5.32 18.34
CA LEU A 85 2.13 -5.87 19.46
C LEU A 85 1.94 -5.01 20.70
N PHE A 86 1.71 -5.63 21.85
CA PHE A 86 1.56 -4.95 23.13
C PHE A 86 2.30 -5.69 24.24
N ALA A 87 2.79 -4.95 25.24
CA ALA A 87 3.46 -5.52 26.40
C ALA A 87 2.44 -6.20 27.33
N MET A 88 2.73 -7.43 27.77
CA MET A 88 1.90 -8.14 28.76
C MET A 88 2.39 -7.92 30.19
N GLU A 89 3.64 -7.52 30.37
CA GLU A 89 4.22 -7.24 31.69
C GLU A 89 4.90 -5.87 31.67
N HIS A 90 5.15 -5.33 32.87
CA HIS A 90 5.97 -4.14 33.03
C HIS A 90 7.45 -4.54 32.93
N GLY A 91 8.25 -3.80 32.17
CA GLY A 91 9.62 -4.21 31.94
C GLY A 91 10.34 -3.41 30.87
N LYS A 92 11.53 -3.88 30.52
CA LYS A 92 12.37 -3.29 29.48
C LYS A 92 12.22 -4.03 28.16
N VAL A 93 12.02 -3.28 27.08
CA VAL A 93 11.88 -3.84 25.73
C VAL A 93 13.23 -4.25 25.18
N TYR A 94 13.30 -5.45 24.61
CA TYR A 94 14.46 -5.97 23.88
C TYR A 94 14.03 -6.50 22.51
N VAL A 95 14.73 -6.10 21.46
CA VAL A 95 14.48 -6.56 20.08
C VAL A 95 15.59 -7.49 19.63
N THR A 96 15.26 -8.77 19.49
CA THR A 96 16.18 -9.82 19.03
C THR A 96 15.88 -10.19 17.57
N CYS A 97 16.85 -10.82 16.91
CA CYS A 97 16.67 -11.39 15.57
C CYS A 97 16.79 -12.91 15.66
N GLU A 98 15.67 -13.60 15.57
CA GLU A 98 15.58 -15.05 15.83
C GLU A 98 14.91 -15.75 14.63
N PRO A 99 15.20 -17.05 14.42
CA PRO A 99 14.46 -17.85 13.46
C PRO A 99 13.01 -18.02 13.93
N ILE A 100 12.06 -17.96 12.99
CA ILE A 100 10.65 -18.24 13.28
C ILE A 100 10.33 -19.70 13.00
N ASP A 101 9.56 -20.32 13.89
CA ASP A 101 8.89 -21.61 13.68
C ASP A 101 7.39 -21.36 13.55
N PRO A 102 6.89 -20.96 12.36
CA PRO A 102 5.52 -20.53 12.21
C PRO A 102 4.56 -21.72 12.12
N ASN A 103 3.40 -21.59 12.76
CA ASN A 103 2.29 -22.52 12.52
C ASN A 103 1.68 -22.25 11.12
N TRP A 104 1.94 -23.15 10.16
CA TRP A 104 1.50 -23.04 8.78
C TRP A 104 -0.02 -23.13 8.59
N ASP A 105 -0.77 -23.67 9.56
CA ASP A 105 -2.23 -23.71 9.50
C ASP A 105 -2.86 -22.35 9.82
N HIS A 106 -2.09 -21.45 10.43
CA HIS A 106 -2.59 -20.15 10.84
C HIS A 106 -2.73 -19.20 9.65
N SER A 107 -3.93 -18.64 9.47
CA SER A 107 -4.26 -17.77 8.33
C SER A 107 -3.34 -16.56 8.17
N TRP A 108 -2.85 -15.98 9.27
CA TRP A 108 -1.88 -14.89 9.22
C TRP A 108 -0.52 -15.33 8.67
N ILE A 109 -0.09 -16.54 9.02
CA ILE A 109 1.18 -17.10 8.54
C ILE A 109 1.07 -17.37 7.05
N GLN A 110 0.02 -18.04 6.59
CA GLN A 110 -0.20 -18.29 5.16
C GLN A 110 -0.21 -16.99 4.37
N ARG A 111 -0.94 -15.97 4.84
CA ARG A 111 -1.01 -14.67 4.17
C ARG A 111 0.35 -13.98 4.03
N ASN A 112 1.24 -14.10 5.02
CA ASN A 112 2.51 -13.38 5.05
C ASN A 112 3.71 -14.20 4.55
N TYR A 113 3.62 -15.54 4.60
CA TYR A 113 4.74 -16.45 4.38
C TYR A 113 4.45 -17.58 3.37
N ALA A 114 3.28 -17.62 2.72
CA ALA A 114 3.00 -18.60 1.67
C ALA A 114 4.15 -18.68 0.64
N GLY A 115 4.52 -19.90 0.27
CA GLY A 115 5.59 -20.19 -0.68
C GLY A 115 7.01 -20.19 -0.10
N ARG A 116 7.18 -20.10 1.23
CA ARG A 116 8.50 -20.11 1.91
C ARG A 116 8.61 -21.20 2.98
N GLN A 117 7.98 -22.35 2.77
CA GLN A 117 7.88 -23.42 3.76
C GLN A 117 9.22 -24.07 4.10
N ASP A 118 10.06 -24.28 3.09
CA ASP A 118 11.32 -25.01 3.23
C ASP A 118 12.51 -24.12 3.65
N GLN A 119 12.24 -22.86 3.99
CA GLN A 119 13.28 -21.88 4.31
C GLN A 119 13.23 -21.48 5.79
N THR A 120 14.38 -21.43 6.44
CA THR A 120 14.52 -20.78 7.75
C THR A 120 14.37 -19.28 7.60
N ILE A 121 13.31 -18.72 8.19
CA ILE A 121 13.00 -17.29 8.12
C ILE A 121 13.44 -16.63 9.42
N TYR A 122 14.30 -15.61 9.34
CA TYR A 122 14.65 -14.80 10.50
C TYR A 122 13.75 -13.57 10.60
N LYS A 123 13.32 -13.25 11.83
CA LYS A 123 12.50 -12.07 12.12
C LYS A 123 12.94 -11.37 13.38
N LYS A 124 12.48 -10.13 13.49
CA LYS A 124 12.63 -9.31 14.68
C LYS A 124 11.54 -9.66 15.67
N PHE A 125 11.95 -10.12 16.85
CA PHE A 125 11.07 -10.41 17.96
C PHE A 125 11.10 -9.26 18.96
N PHE A 126 9.94 -8.89 19.48
CA PHE A 126 9.84 -8.00 20.62
C PHE A 126 9.72 -8.84 21.88
N ASN A 127 10.64 -8.62 22.81
CA ASN A 127 10.66 -9.22 24.13
C ASN A 127 10.49 -8.11 25.16
N VAL A 128 9.76 -8.39 26.24
CA VAL A 128 9.69 -7.52 27.40
C VAL A 128 10.28 -8.29 28.58
N ILE A 129 11.43 -7.84 29.05
CA ILE A 129 12.09 -8.42 30.23
C ILE A 129 11.51 -7.73 31.46
N PRO A 130 10.82 -8.45 32.35
CA PRO A 130 10.15 -7.84 33.47
C PRO A 130 11.14 -7.26 34.48
N GLU A 131 10.70 -6.26 35.22
CA GLU A 131 11.45 -5.78 36.37
C GLU A 131 11.41 -6.83 37.49
N ASN A 132 12.50 -6.93 38.25
CA ASN A 132 12.56 -7.89 39.35
C ASN A 132 11.50 -7.54 40.40
N GLN A 133 10.63 -8.50 40.72
CA GLN A 133 9.68 -8.37 41.82
C GLN A 133 10.44 -8.09 43.12
N HIS A 134 9.95 -7.14 43.92
CA HIS A 134 10.55 -6.85 45.21
C HIS A 134 10.52 -8.09 46.12
N GLN A 135 11.68 -8.48 46.66
CA GLN A 135 11.82 -9.64 47.55
C GLN A 135 11.53 -9.32 49.02
N ARG A 136 10.93 -8.15 49.29
CA ARG A 136 10.61 -7.72 50.65
C ARG A 136 9.22 -8.22 51.02
N PHE A 137 9.18 -9.23 51.89
CA PHE A 137 7.95 -9.68 52.53
C PHE A 137 7.75 -8.93 53.84
N LYS A 138 6.52 -8.55 54.15
CA LYS A 138 6.13 -7.97 55.45
C LYS A 138 5.21 -8.97 56.13
N LEU A 139 5.53 -9.34 57.37
CA LEU A 139 4.59 -10.07 58.22
C LEU A 139 3.39 -9.15 58.48
N VAL A 140 2.19 -9.63 58.18
CA VAL A 140 0.94 -8.86 58.37
C VAL A 140 0.38 -9.17 59.76
N GLU A 141 0.24 -10.46 60.09
CA GLU A 141 -0.25 -10.93 61.39
C GLU A 141 0.48 -12.23 61.76
N GLU A 142 0.69 -12.43 63.06
CA GLU A 142 1.17 -13.68 63.65
C GLU A 142 -0.03 -14.34 64.34
N ILE A 143 -0.14 -15.67 64.20
CA ILE A 143 -1.27 -16.48 64.71
C ILE A 143 -1.13 -16.66 66.23
#